data_AF-A0A944GSL9-F1
#
_entry.id   AF-A0A944GSL9-F1
#
_cell.length_a   1.000
_cell.length_b   1.000
_cell.length_c   1.000
_cell.angle_alpha   90.00
_cell.angle_beta   90.00
_cell.angle_gamma   90.00
#
_symmetry.space_group_name_H-M   'P 1'
#
loop_
_entity.id
_entity.type
_entity.pdbx_description
1 polymer ?
#
loop_
_entity_poly.entity_id
_entity_poly.type
_entity_poly.pdbx_seq_one_letter_code
_entity_poly.pdbx_strand_id
1 'polypeptide(L)'
;MLKALQVSEAAVEITVQSGGCTEKTDFRLIVKELEILAEIAIVRVKPDNCKGFFPMGVTIEFPLADISLSGQIQKITISNPIAKTGMRSLK
;
A
#
# COMPACT_ATOMS: atom_id res chain seq x y z
N MET A 1 8.42 6.63 -2.65
CA MET A 1 9.03 5.58 -1.80
C MET A 1 8.29 5.53 -0.46
N LEU A 2 8.18 4.35 0.17
CA LEU A 2 7.60 4.19 1.51
C LEU A 2 8.60 4.69 2.57
N LYS A 3 8.09 5.43 3.55
CA LYS A 3 8.85 5.99 4.68
C LYS A 3 8.46 5.35 6.00
N ALA A 4 7.17 5.09 6.21
CA ALA A 4 6.65 4.45 7.41
C ALA A 4 5.43 3.59 7.07
N LEU A 5 5.19 2.57 7.89
CA LEU A 5 4.01 1.71 7.85
C LEU A 5 3.53 1.56 9.30
N GLN A 6 2.25 1.83 9.52
CA GLN A 6 1.57 1.62 10.79
C GLN A 6 0.33 0.78 10.56
N VAL A 7 0.11 -0.17 11.46
CA VAL A 7 -1.02 -1.12 11.39
C VAL A 7 -1.75 -1.04 12.72
N SER A 8 -3.05 -0.82 12.66
CA SER A 8 -3.95 -0.87 13.80
C SER A 8 -5.08 -1.86 13.52
N GLU A 9 -5.98 -2.03 14.50
CA GLU A 9 -7.21 -2.80 14.32
C GLU A 9 -8.19 -2.17 13.31
N ALA A 10 -8.06 -0.86 13.06
CA ALA A 10 -8.99 -0.12 12.21
C ALA A 10 -8.45 0.13 10.79
N ALA A 11 -7.14 0.35 10.64
CA ALA A 11 -6.55 0.80 9.39
C ALA A 11 -5.09 0.40 9.22
N VAL A 12 -4.69 0.39 7.95
CA VAL A 12 -3.30 0.39 7.51
C VAL A 12 -2.94 1.79 7.04
N GLU A 13 -1.95 2.41 7.69
CA GLU A 13 -1.45 3.73 7.34
C GLU A 13 -0.05 3.62 6.74
N ILE A 14 0.16 4.27 5.60
CA ILE A 14 1.49 4.40 5.00
C ILE A 14 1.89 5.85 4.88
N THR A 15 3.12 6.17 5.28
CA THR A 15 3.73 7.44 4.93
C THR A 15 4.62 7.26 3.71
N VAL A 16 4.38 8.04 2.66
CA VAL A 16 5.12 7.95 1.39
C VAL A 16 5.70 9.30 1.01
N GLN A 17 6.82 9.27 0.28
CA GLN A 17 7.31 10.46 -0.39
C GLN A 17 6.27 10.98 -1.39
N SER A 18 6.10 12.31 -1.39
CA SER A 18 5.15 13.04 -2.23
C SER A 18 5.83 14.29 -2.80
N GLY A 19 5.51 14.61 -4.04
CA GLY A 19 5.77 15.87 -4.72
C GLY A 19 4.58 16.84 -4.62
N GLY A 20 3.49 16.44 -3.96
CA GLY A 20 2.36 17.33 -3.64
C GLY A 20 1.02 16.97 -4.27
N CYS A 21 0.95 15.92 -5.09
CA CYS A 21 -0.32 15.44 -5.63
C CYS A 21 -0.55 13.94 -5.40
N THR A 22 0.16 13.36 -4.44
CA THR A 22 -0.11 11.98 -4.00
C THR A 22 -1.45 11.88 -3.29
N GLU A 23 -2.32 11.01 -3.78
CA GLU A 23 -3.64 10.72 -3.22
C GLU A 23 -3.82 9.21 -2.94
N LYS A 24 -4.84 8.83 -2.14
CA LYS A 24 -5.16 7.41 -1.87
C LYS A 24 -5.43 6.62 -3.16
N THR A 25 -6.06 7.25 -4.16
CA THR A 25 -6.40 6.68 -5.47
C THR A 25 -5.18 6.38 -6.34
N ASP A 26 -4.01 6.94 -6.02
CA ASP A 26 -2.75 6.63 -6.70
C ASP A 26 -2.17 5.27 -6.29
N PHE A 27 -2.81 4.60 -5.33
CA PHE A 27 -2.43 3.30 -4.82
C PHE A 27 -3.53 2.27 -5.04
N ARG A 28 -3.13 1.00 -5.16
CA ARG A 28 -4.02 -0.14 -5.12
C ARG A 28 -3.56 -1.12 -4.06
N LEU A 29 -4.54 -1.74 -3.42
CA LEU A 29 -4.34 -2.89 -2.55
C LEU A 29 -4.54 -4.16 -3.36
N ILE A 30 -3.56 -5.04 -3.33
CA ILE A 30 -3.69 -6.39 -3.85
C ILE A 30 -3.78 -7.29 -2.64
N VAL A 31 -4.93 -7.95 -2.47
CA VAL A 31 -5.20 -8.84 -1.35
C VAL A 31 -5.14 -10.27 -1.86
N LYS A 32 -4.40 -11.13 -1.15
CA LYS A 32 -4.36 -12.56 -1.39
C LYS A 32 -4.64 -13.27 -0.07
N GLU A 33 -5.73 -14.02 -0.03
CA GLU A 33 -6.06 -14.85 1.12
C GLU A 33 -5.52 -16.27 0.94
N LEU A 34 -5.02 -16.82 2.02
CA LEU A 34 -4.43 -18.15 2.16
C LEU A 34 -4.94 -18.76 3.46
N GLU A 35 -6.14 -19.33 3.41
CA GLU A 35 -6.86 -19.91 4.55
C GLU A 35 -7.00 -18.91 5.71
N ILE A 36 -6.08 -18.94 6.68
CA ILE A 36 -6.08 -18.10 7.88
C ILE A 36 -5.16 -16.87 7.76
N LEU A 37 -4.50 -16.68 6.63
CA LEU A 37 -3.53 -15.60 6.40
C LEU A 37 -3.95 -14.73 5.22
N ALA A 38 -3.87 -13.41 5.38
CA ALA A 38 -4.03 -12.46 4.29
C ALA A 38 -2.71 -11.75 3.99
N GLU A 39 -2.31 -11.75 2.73
CA GLU A 39 -1.21 -10.93 2.21
C GLU A 39 -1.80 -9.71 1.52
N ILE A 40 -1.43 -8.52 2.00
CA ILE A 40 -1.85 -7.24 1.43
C ILE A 40 -0.61 -6.57 0.84
N ALA A 41 -0.59 -6.38 -0.48
CA ALA A 41 0.43 -5.59 -1.15
C ALA A 41 -0.11 -4.21 -1.50
N ILE A 42 0.59 -3.15 -1.07
CA ILE A 42 0.24 -1.77 -1.39
C ILE A 42 1.12 -1.32 -2.55
N VAL A 43 0.51 -1.06 -3.70
CA VAL A 43 1.23 -0.75 -4.94
C VAL A 43 0.83 0.64 -5.41
N ARG A 44 1.83 1.51 -5.65
CA ARG A 44 1.60 2.79 -6.32
C ARG A 44 1.35 2.54 -7.80
N VAL A 45 0.16 2.89 -8.29
CA VAL A 45 -0.26 2.75 -9.69
C VAL A 45 -0.16 4.05 -10.48
N LYS A 46 -0.15 5.20 -9.81
CA LYS A 46 0.02 6.51 -10.44
C LYS A 46 1.23 7.25 -9.83
N PRO A 47 2.18 7.73 -10.66
CA PRO A 47 3.32 8.48 -10.16
C PRO A 47 2.87 9.86 -9.68
N ASP A 48 3.57 10.38 -8.67
CA ASP A 48 3.47 11.78 -8.25
C ASP A 48 4.46 12.59 -9.10
N ASN A 49 3.92 13.41 -10.00
CA ASN A 49 4.72 14.25 -10.91
C ASN A 49 4.81 15.71 -10.45
N CYS A 50 4.28 16.03 -9.27
CA CYS A 50 4.31 17.37 -8.72
C CYS A 50 5.72 17.71 -8.17
N LYS A 51 6.02 19.01 -8.11
CA LYS A 51 7.37 19.52 -7.74
C LYS A 51 7.39 20.26 -6.41
N GLY A 52 6.40 20.03 -5.56
CA GLY A 52 6.34 20.57 -4.21
C GLY A 52 7.31 19.84 -3.26
N PHE A 53 7.65 20.51 -2.16
CA PHE A 53 8.59 20.00 -1.17
C PHE A 53 7.85 19.49 0.07
N PHE A 54 7.74 18.17 0.19
CA PHE A 54 7.09 17.49 1.32
C PHE A 54 8.10 16.59 2.04
N PRO A 55 8.97 17.15 2.91
CA PRO A 55 10.08 16.42 3.53
C PRO A 55 9.61 15.28 4.44
N MET A 56 8.45 15.44 5.09
CA MET A 56 7.82 14.39 5.90
C MET A 56 7.09 13.36 5.04
N GLY A 57 6.74 13.70 3.79
CA GLY A 57 5.86 12.90 2.94
C GLY A 57 4.39 13.18 3.23
N VAL A 58 3.53 12.26 2.78
CA VAL A 58 2.09 12.26 3.05
C VAL A 58 1.69 10.92 3.63
N THR A 59 0.76 10.92 4.59
CA THR A 59 0.17 9.70 5.14
C THR A 59 -1.11 9.38 4.39
N ILE A 60 -1.23 8.13 3.94
CA ILE A 60 -2.40 7.57 3.27
C ILE A 60 -2.96 6.48 4.16
N GLU A 61 -4.25 6.58 4.45
CA GLU A 61 -4.99 5.63 5.28
C GLU A 61 -5.83 4.69 4.42
N PHE A 62 -5.68 3.40 4.69
CA PHE A 62 -6.53 2.33 4.16
C PHE A 62 -7.29 1.69 5.32
N PRO A 63 -8.56 2.09 5.54
CA PRO A 63 -9.43 1.43 6.49
C PRO A 63 -9.49 -0.07 6.19
N LEU A 64 -9.32 -0.92 7.20
CA LEU A 64 -9.45 -2.37 7.03
C LEU A 64 -10.87 -2.74 6.62
N ALA A 65 -11.87 -1.93 6.93
CA ALA A 65 -13.25 -2.09 6.45
C ALA A 65 -13.39 -1.96 4.91
N ASP A 66 -12.48 -1.22 4.25
CA ASP A 66 -12.43 -1.15 2.77
C ASP A 66 -11.81 -2.42 2.17
N ILE A 67 -11.14 -3.24 2.99
CA ILE A 67 -10.46 -4.46 2.59
C ILE A 67 -11.39 -5.63 2.93
N SER A 68 -12.06 -6.17 1.92
CA SER A 68 -12.91 -7.36 2.11
C SER A 68 -12.03 -8.57 2.43
N LEU A 69 -11.80 -8.80 3.72
CA LEU A 69 -11.16 -10.00 4.24
C LEU A 69 -12.22 -11.00 4.67
N SER A 70 -12.02 -12.29 4.39
CA SER A 70 -12.85 -13.33 4.96
C SER A 70 -12.75 -13.33 6.50
N GLY A 71 -13.86 -13.63 7.18
CA GLY A 71 -13.92 -13.61 8.66
C GLY A 71 -13.07 -14.68 9.36
N GLN A 72 -12.26 -15.44 8.61
CA GLN A 72 -11.39 -16.52 9.11
C GLN A 72 -9.91 -16.10 9.19
N ILE A 73 -9.57 -14.89 8.74
CA ILE A 73 -8.19 -14.39 8.75
C ILE A 73 -7.73 -14.09 10.18
N GLN A 74 -6.66 -14.75 10.59
CA GLN A 74 -6.03 -14.59 11.91
C GLN A 74 -4.71 -13.80 11.84
N LYS A 75 -4.13 -13.69 10.64
CA LYS A 75 -2.84 -13.01 10.44
C LYS A 75 -2.84 -12.21 9.15
N ILE A 76 -2.38 -10.96 9.24
CA ILE A 76 -2.20 -10.07 8.09
C ILE A 76 -0.71 -9.83 7.88
N THR A 77 -0.25 -9.96 6.65
CA THR A 77 1.10 -9.58 6.22
C THR A 77 1.00 -8.45 5.21
N ILE A 78 1.70 -7.35 5.45
CA ILE A 78 1.67 -6.18 4.57
C ILE A 78 3.02 -6.03 3.87
N SER A 79 2.97 -5.84 2.56
CA SER A 79 4.15 -5.62 1.74
C SER A 79 4.02 -4.36 0.89
N ASN A 80 5.13 -3.65 0.71
CA ASN A 80 5.27 -2.59 -0.28
C ASN A 80 6.30 -3.07 -1.30
N PRO A 81 5.89 -3.74 -2.39
CA PRO A 81 6.82 -4.14 -3.42
C PRO A 81 7.38 -2.87 -4.07
N ILE A 82 8.64 -2.57 -3.77
CA ILE A 82 9.41 -1.63 -4.57
C ILE A 82 9.54 -2.33 -5.92
N ALA A 83 8.83 -1.84 -6.94
CA ALA A 83 8.93 -2.38 -8.28
C ALA A 83 10.41 -2.48 -8.64
N LYS A 84 10.95 -3.71 -8.67
CA LYS A 84 12.16 -3.96 -9.44
C LYS A 84 11.73 -3.69 -10.87
N THR A 85 12.18 -2.58 -11.45
CA THR A 85 12.13 -2.37 -12.89
C THR A 85 12.72 -3.63 -13.54
N GLY A 86 11.87 -4.52 -14.06
CA GLY A 86 12.29 -5.80 -14.64
C GLY A 86 11.45 -7.02 -14.25
N MET A 87 10.13 -7.02 -14.53
CA MET A 87 9.44 -8.28 -14.82
C MET A 87 9.46 -8.49 -16.34
N ARG A 88 10.46 -9.22 -16.82
CA ARG A 88 10.32 -9.95 -18.10
C ARG A 88 9.23 -11.00 -17.87
N SER A 89 8.17 -10.95 -18.70
CA SER A 89 7.30 -12.10 -18.89
C SER A 89 8.16 -13.27 -19.35
N LEU A 90 8.23 -14.34 -18.57
CA LEU A 90 8.58 -15.64 -19.09
C LEU A 90 7.34 -16.13 -19.85
N LYS A 91 7.43 -16.06 -21.18
CA LYS A 91 6.72 -16.99 -22.06
C LYS A 91 7.47 -18.31 -22.08
#